data_AF-A0A0N1JZB8-F1
#
_entry.id   AF-A0A0N1JZB8-F1
#
_cell.length_a   1.000
_cell.length_b   1.000
_cell.length_c   1.000
_cell.angle_alpha   90.00
_cell.angle_beta   90.00
_cell.angle_gamma   90.00
#
_symmetry.space_group_name_H-M   'P 1'
#
loop_
_entity.id
_entity.type
_entity.pdbx_description
1 polymer ?
#
loop_
_entity_poly.entity_id
_entity_poly.type
_entity_poly.pdbx_seq_one_letter_code
_entity_poly.pdbx_strand_id
1 'polypeptide(L)'
;HGTGTTLGDPIEAQALLATYGRGRSPERPLWLGSLKSNIGHAMAAAGVGGVIKMVMALRHGVLPKTLHVDEPTHQVDWSSGAVELLMEARSWPDVERARRAGVSAFGISGTNAHVVLEQAPVVEQPVREGGDAGGVVPWVVSARSDVALREQAARLAEQVTALPGVSPADVAAVFVFPGQGAQWVGMARELVEQSPVFAEALAECGRAFEGLVDWSLDEALGDEVLLARVDVVQPVLFAVMVSLAAVWRSVGVEPAAVVGHSQGEIAAACVAGALS
;
A
#
# COMPACT_ATOMS: atom_id res chain seq x y z
N HIS A 1 -22.04 -6.11 5.06
CA HIS A 1 -21.72 -7.21 5.98
C HIS A 1 -22.00 -8.56 5.30
N GLY A 2 -23.23 -8.82 4.85
CA GLY A 2 -23.62 -9.82 3.87
C GLY A 2 -23.13 -11.22 4.20
N THR A 3 -23.65 -11.78 5.31
CA THR A 3 -23.22 -13.07 5.86
C THR A 3 -23.98 -14.27 5.29
N GLY A 4 -25.07 -14.05 4.55
CA GLY A 4 -25.93 -15.13 4.07
C GLY A 4 -26.83 -15.71 5.16
N THR A 5 -27.10 -14.96 6.23
CA THR A 5 -27.94 -15.47 7.33
C THR A 5 -29.40 -15.12 7.08
N THR A 6 -30.30 -16.08 7.33
CA THR A 6 -31.74 -15.90 7.10
C THR A 6 -32.32 -14.70 7.85
N LEU A 7 -31.80 -14.40 9.05
CA LEU A 7 -32.25 -13.26 9.85
C LEU A 7 -31.50 -11.97 9.53
N GLY A 8 -30.17 -12.03 9.39
CA GLY A 8 -29.33 -10.84 9.31
C GLY A 8 -29.39 -10.14 7.95
N ASP A 9 -29.45 -10.91 6.86
CA ASP A 9 -29.42 -10.35 5.50
C ASP A 9 -30.67 -9.47 5.20
N PRO A 10 -31.91 -9.86 5.56
CA PRO A 10 -33.06 -8.97 5.44
C PRO A 10 -32.95 -7.69 6.26
N ILE A 11 -32.44 -7.77 7.49
CA ILE A 11 -32.23 -6.60 8.36
C ILE A 11 -31.24 -5.63 7.73
N GLU A 12 -30.12 -6.14 7.20
CA GLU A 12 -29.13 -5.31 6.52
C GLU A 12 -29.71 -4.65 5.27
N ALA A 13 -30.41 -5.39 4.42
CA ALA A 13 -30.99 -4.87 3.20
C ALA A 13 -32.05 -3.77 3.48
N GLN A 14 -32.91 -3.99 4.48
CA GLN A 14 -33.90 -2.99 4.91
C GLN A 14 -33.24 -1.71 5.42
N ALA A 15 -32.15 -1.82 6.19
CA ALA A 15 -31.39 -0.65 6.64
C ALA A 15 -30.81 0.14 5.47
N LEU A 16 -30.29 -0.54 4.44
CA LEU A 16 -29.79 0.10 3.22
C LEU A 16 -30.90 0.77 2.42
N LEU A 17 -32.06 0.13 2.27
CA LEU A 17 -33.23 0.69 1.60
C LEU A 17 -33.72 1.97 2.30
N ALA A 18 -33.82 1.94 3.63
CA ALA A 18 -34.28 3.07 4.45
C ALA A 18 -33.30 4.26 4.47
N THR A 19 -32.02 4.02 4.15
CA THR A 19 -30.96 5.04 4.17
C THR A 19 -30.53 5.41 2.74
N TYR A 20 -29.66 4.61 2.13
CA TYR A 20 -29.10 4.85 0.80
C TYR A 20 -30.11 4.69 -0.33
N GLY A 21 -31.16 3.88 -0.15
CA GLY A 21 -32.23 3.69 -1.13
C GLY A 21 -33.26 4.83 -1.15
N ARG A 22 -33.35 5.61 -0.06
CA ARG A 22 -34.38 6.65 0.10
C ARG A 22 -34.07 7.88 -0.75
N GLY A 23 -35.05 8.31 -1.57
CA GLY A 23 -34.92 9.49 -2.43
C GLY A 23 -33.89 9.33 -3.55
N ARG A 24 -33.45 8.10 -3.83
CA ARG A 24 -32.47 7.78 -4.86
C ARG A 24 -33.17 7.45 -6.18
N SER A 25 -32.63 7.96 -7.29
CA SER A 25 -33.18 7.66 -8.63
C SER A 25 -33.09 6.16 -8.94
N PRO A 26 -34.17 5.53 -9.42
CA PRO A 26 -34.16 4.13 -9.89
C PRO A 26 -33.17 3.88 -11.03
N GLU A 27 -32.83 4.89 -11.84
CA GLU A 27 -31.84 4.76 -12.91
C GLU A 27 -30.40 4.62 -12.38
N ARG A 28 -30.18 4.97 -11.11
CA ARG A 28 -28.87 4.93 -10.45
C ARG A 28 -29.00 4.34 -9.05
N PRO A 29 -29.36 3.05 -8.92
CA PRO A 29 -29.59 2.41 -7.64
C PRO A 29 -28.28 2.23 -6.85
N LEU A 30 -28.40 1.80 -5.59
CA LEU A 30 -27.28 1.32 -4.80
C LEU A 30 -26.97 -0.11 -5.19
N TRP A 31 -25.80 -0.30 -5.78
CA TRP A 31 -25.26 -1.61 -6.06
C TRP A 31 -24.80 -2.27 -4.76
N LEU A 32 -25.39 -3.43 -4.45
CA LEU A 32 -25.16 -4.19 -3.23
C LEU A 32 -24.49 -5.54 -3.55
N GLY A 33 -23.45 -5.90 -2.80
CA GLY A 33 -22.83 -7.22 -2.90
C GLY A 33 -21.90 -7.51 -1.73
N SER A 34 -21.48 -8.77 -1.59
CA SER A 34 -20.63 -9.22 -0.48
C SER A 34 -19.42 -10.00 -0.97
N LEU A 35 -18.22 -9.66 -0.49
CA LEU A 35 -17.01 -10.47 -0.73
C LEU A 35 -17.14 -11.88 -0.14
N LYS A 36 -17.96 -12.05 0.91
CA LYS A 36 -18.15 -13.35 1.56
C LYS A 36 -18.76 -14.39 0.63
N SER A 37 -19.48 -13.96 -0.41
CA SER A 37 -19.98 -14.87 -1.45
C SER A 37 -18.86 -15.54 -2.26
N ASN A 38 -17.66 -14.95 -2.31
CA ASN A 38 -16.51 -15.50 -3.04
C ASN A 38 -15.57 -16.34 -2.16
N ILE A 39 -15.38 -15.94 -0.90
CA ILE A 39 -14.31 -16.50 -0.04
C ILE A 39 -14.80 -16.95 1.35
N GLY A 40 -16.11 -16.91 1.60
CA GLY A 40 -16.68 -17.17 2.91
C GLY A 40 -16.42 -16.05 3.94
N HIS A 41 -16.75 -16.32 5.21
CA HIS A 41 -16.57 -15.35 6.28
C HIS A 41 -15.17 -15.42 6.90
N ALA A 42 -14.28 -14.50 6.51
CA ALA A 42 -12.90 -14.42 7.00
C ALA A 42 -12.75 -13.84 8.44
N MET A 43 -13.73 -14.07 9.32
CA MET A 43 -13.75 -13.61 10.72
C MET A 43 -13.27 -12.15 10.89
N ALA A 44 -12.25 -11.91 11.71
CA ALA A 44 -11.69 -10.58 11.99
C ALA A 44 -11.18 -9.85 10.72
N ALA A 45 -10.78 -10.58 9.67
CA ALA A 45 -10.33 -10.00 8.42
C ALA A 45 -11.49 -9.63 7.46
N ALA A 46 -12.74 -9.95 7.80
CA ALA A 46 -13.87 -9.76 6.88
C ALA A 46 -14.13 -8.28 6.54
N GLY A 47 -13.89 -7.37 7.47
CA GLY A 47 -14.03 -5.92 7.23
C GLY A 47 -12.99 -5.41 6.24
N VAL A 48 -11.70 -5.65 6.51
CA VAL A 48 -10.60 -5.23 5.63
C VAL A 48 -10.65 -5.92 4.28
N GLY A 49 -11.09 -7.17 4.20
CA GLY A 49 -11.35 -7.83 2.91
C GLY A 49 -12.38 -7.07 2.06
N GLY A 50 -13.47 -6.61 2.67
CA GLY A 50 -14.45 -5.75 2.00
C GLY A 50 -13.86 -4.42 1.51
N VAL A 51 -12.96 -3.82 2.28
CA VAL A 51 -12.22 -2.60 1.87
C VAL A 51 -11.32 -2.90 0.67
N ILE A 52 -10.54 -3.99 0.70
CA ILE A 52 -9.67 -4.39 -0.41
C ILE A 52 -10.50 -4.61 -1.69
N LYS A 53 -11.63 -5.32 -1.60
CA LYS A 53 -12.56 -5.49 -2.74
C LYS A 53 -12.94 -4.14 -3.34
N MET A 54 -13.36 -3.19 -2.51
CA MET A 54 -13.84 -1.90 -3.00
C MET A 54 -12.71 -1.00 -3.52
N VAL A 55 -11.52 -1.04 -2.93
CA VAL A 55 -10.33 -0.35 -3.47
C VAL A 55 -9.98 -0.88 -4.86
N MET A 56 -9.99 -2.21 -5.05
CA MET A 56 -9.75 -2.81 -6.36
C MET A 56 -10.87 -2.45 -7.36
N ALA A 57 -12.13 -2.45 -6.94
CA ALA A 57 -13.25 -2.03 -7.78
C ALA A 57 -13.14 -0.56 -8.23
N LEU A 58 -12.68 0.34 -7.35
CA LEU A 58 -12.41 1.74 -7.67
C LEU A 58 -11.26 1.87 -8.69
N ARG A 59 -10.14 1.15 -8.46
CA ARG A 59 -8.96 1.16 -9.36
C ARG A 59 -9.29 0.64 -10.76
N HIS A 60 -10.09 -0.41 -10.85
CA HIS A 60 -10.42 -1.04 -12.13
C HIS A 60 -11.70 -0.49 -12.78
N GLY A 61 -12.46 0.36 -12.10
CA GLY A 61 -13.73 0.89 -12.62
C GLY A 61 -14.76 -0.21 -12.91
N VAL A 62 -14.79 -1.28 -12.11
CA VAL A 62 -15.68 -2.43 -12.28
C VAL A 62 -16.23 -2.84 -10.92
N LEU A 63 -17.54 -3.10 -10.84
CA LEU A 63 -18.21 -3.70 -9.69
C LEU A 63 -18.35 -5.21 -9.93
N PRO A 64 -17.62 -6.07 -9.18
CA PRO A 64 -17.72 -7.51 -9.33
C PRO A 64 -19.05 -8.06 -8.80
N LYS A 65 -19.56 -9.11 -9.46
CA LYS A 65 -20.79 -9.80 -9.02
C LYS A 65 -20.67 -10.40 -7.63
N THR A 66 -21.78 -10.43 -6.90
CA THR A 66 -21.99 -11.26 -5.72
C THR A 66 -22.47 -12.64 -6.17
N LEU A 67 -21.94 -13.71 -5.57
CA LEU A 67 -22.26 -15.09 -5.96
C LEU A 67 -23.44 -15.65 -5.17
N HIS A 68 -23.98 -16.78 -5.66
CA HIS A 68 -25.04 -17.57 -5.00
C HIS A 68 -26.36 -16.81 -4.80
N VAL A 69 -26.68 -15.92 -5.74
CA VAL A 69 -27.97 -15.24 -5.81
C VAL A 69 -28.64 -15.68 -7.11
N ASP A 70 -29.47 -16.72 -7.04
CA ASP A 70 -30.33 -17.11 -8.16
C ASP A 70 -31.57 -16.21 -8.20
N GLU A 71 -32.18 -15.96 -7.03
CA GLU A 71 -33.29 -15.02 -6.84
C GLU A 71 -33.07 -14.22 -5.53
N PRO A 72 -33.37 -12.90 -5.50
CA PRO A 72 -33.33 -12.12 -4.27
C PRO A 72 -34.31 -12.66 -3.21
N THR A 73 -33.94 -12.57 -1.92
CA THR A 73 -34.82 -13.03 -0.83
C THR A 73 -36.17 -12.29 -0.84
N HIS A 74 -37.27 -13.05 -0.72
CA HIS A 74 -38.63 -12.50 -0.62
C HIS A 74 -38.93 -11.83 0.73
N GLN A 75 -38.02 -11.93 1.71
CA GLN A 75 -38.17 -11.27 3.02
C GLN A 75 -37.83 -9.77 2.98
N VAL A 76 -37.41 -9.27 1.81
CA VAL A 76 -37.08 -7.87 1.57
C VAL A 76 -37.96 -7.35 0.44
N ASP A 77 -38.61 -6.21 0.67
CA ASP A 77 -39.30 -5.48 -0.40
C ASP A 77 -38.29 -4.64 -1.19
N TRP A 78 -37.69 -5.25 -2.21
CA TRP A 78 -36.72 -4.61 -3.10
C TRP A 78 -37.32 -3.48 -3.94
N SER A 79 -38.65 -3.38 -4.03
CA SER A 79 -39.32 -2.29 -4.77
C SER A 79 -39.43 -0.99 -3.96
N SER A 80 -39.26 -1.07 -2.63
CA SER A 80 -39.42 0.07 -1.71
C SER A 80 -38.34 1.14 -1.80
N GLY A 81 -37.23 0.89 -2.50
CA GLY A 81 -36.13 1.83 -2.65
C GLY A 81 -35.14 1.40 -3.74
N ALA A 82 -34.29 2.33 -4.18
CA ALA A 82 -33.36 2.06 -5.28
C ALA A 82 -32.08 1.37 -4.79
N VAL A 83 -32.18 0.08 -4.41
CA VAL A 83 -31.06 -0.82 -4.06
C VAL A 83 -31.16 -2.10 -4.88
N GLU A 84 -30.08 -2.48 -5.55
CA GLU A 84 -30.03 -3.65 -6.43
C GLU A 84 -28.83 -4.54 -6.12
N LEU A 85 -29.05 -5.86 -6.12
CA LEU A 85 -27.97 -6.84 -5.96
C LEU A 85 -27.10 -6.90 -7.23
N LEU A 86 -25.79 -6.97 -7.05
CA LEU A 86 -24.80 -7.16 -8.12
C LEU A 86 -24.82 -8.61 -8.62
N MET A 87 -25.89 -9.04 -9.28
CA MET A 87 -26.00 -10.42 -9.83
C MET A 87 -25.05 -10.65 -11.01
N GLU A 88 -24.67 -9.58 -11.71
CA GLU A 88 -23.69 -9.58 -12.79
C GLU A 88 -22.57 -8.56 -12.53
N ALA A 89 -21.39 -8.83 -13.09
CA ALA A 89 -20.29 -7.88 -13.05
C ALA A 89 -20.61 -6.72 -14.00
N ARG A 90 -20.35 -5.49 -13.57
CA ARG A 90 -20.68 -4.31 -14.36
C ARG A 90 -19.58 -3.27 -14.31
N SER A 91 -19.44 -2.50 -15.38
CA SER A 91 -18.62 -1.29 -15.37
C SER A 91 -19.18 -0.32 -14.31
N TRP A 92 -18.27 0.28 -13.54
CA TRP A 92 -18.61 1.34 -12.62
C TRP A 92 -18.59 2.66 -13.40
N PRO A 93 -19.76 3.29 -13.68
CA PRO A 93 -19.82 4.44 -14.55
C PRO A 93 -18.91 5.57 -14.07
N ASP A 94 -18.23 6.21 -15.01
CA ASP A 94 -17.56 7.48 -14.76
C ASP A 94 -18.60 8.60 -14.77
N VAL A 95 -18.55 9.43 -13.74
CA VAL A 95 -19.49 10.54 -13.52
C VAL A 95 -18.70 11.72 -12.96
N GLU A 96 -19.21 12.94 -13.09
CA GLU A 96 -18.51 14.16 -12.64
C GLU A 96 -18.05 14.15 -11.17
N ARG A 97 -18.64 13.29 -10.33
CA ARG A 97 -18.28 13.14 -8.92
C ARG A 97 -17.42 11.92 -8.68
N ALA A 98 -16.50 12.01 -7.73
CA ALA A 98 -15.72 10.87 -7.26
C ALA A 98 -16.63 9.67 -6.91
N ARG A 99 -16.22 8.47 -7.37
CA ARG A 99 -16.88 7.22 -6.99
C ARG A 99 -16.72 7.01 -5.49
N ARG A 100 -17.81 6.61 -4.83
CA ARG A 100 -17.84 6.34 -3.38
C ARG A 100 -18.49 5.00 -3.10
N ALA A 101 -18.01 4.30 -2.08
CA ALA A 101 -18.54 3.02 -1.63
C ALA A 101 -18.64 2.97 -0.10
N GLY A 102 -19.65 2.27 0.42
CA GLY A 102 -19.73 1.92 1.84
C GLY A 102 -19.28 0.48 2.08
N VAL A 103 -18.56 0.23 3.17
CA VAL A 103 -18.25 -1.12 3.66
C VAL A 103 -18.73 -1.25 5.11
N SER A 104 -19.65 -2.18 5.35
CA SER A 104 -20.23 -2.44 6.67
C SER A 104 -19.77 -3.78 7.25
N ALA A 105 -19.45 -3.79 8.55
CA ALA A 105 -19.21 -5.00 9.34
C ALA A 105 -19.95 -4.92 10.67
N PHE A 106 -20.71 -5.97 11.01
CA PHE A 106 -21.51 -6.06 12.21
C PHE A 106 -21.01 -7.24 13.05
N GLY A 107 -20.51 -6.96 14.24
CA GLY A 107 -19.99 -7.98 15.15
C GLY A 107 -21.11 -8.66 15.93
N ILE A 108 -20.92 -9.94 16.25
CA ILE A 108 -21.89 -10.70 17.07
C ILE A 108 -22.08 -10.10 18.47
N SER A 109 -21.10 -9.34 18.98
CA SER A 109 -21.19 -8.57 20.22
C SER A 109 -22.12 -7.35 20.14
N GLY A 110 -22.65 -7.04 18.96
CA GLY A 110 -23.48 -5.86 18.71
C GLY A 110 -22.69 -4.60 18.31
N THR A 111 -21.35 -4.66 18.26
CA THR A 111 -20.53 -3.55 17.76
C THR A 111 -20.59 -3.48 16.23
N ASN A 112 -20.95 -2.31 15.71
CA ASN A 112 -21.11 -2.07 14.28
C ASN A 112 -20.06 -1.10 13.77
N ALA A 113 -19.54 -1.35 12.57
CA ALA A 113 -18.65 -0.44 11.86
C ALA A 113 -19.17 -0.22 10.43
N HIS A 114 -19.10 1.03 9.98
CA HIS A 114 -19.39 1.42 8.60
C HIS A 114 -18.34 2.44 8.15
N VAL A 115 -17.65 2.15 7.05
CA VAL A 115 -16.64 3.05 6.47
C VAL A 115 -17.06 3.47 5.07
N VAL A 116 -16.82 4.73 4.74
CA VAL A 116 -17.04 5.28 3.40
C VAL A 116 -15.67 5.44 2.72
N LEU A 117 -15.53 4.85 1.55
CA LEU A 117 -14.36 4.94 0.69
C LEU A 117 -14.66 5.87 -0.48
N GLU A 118 -13.68 6.66 -0.88
CA GLU A 118 -13.74 7.55 -2.03
C GLU A 118 -12.60 7.24 -2.99
N GLN A 119 -12.87 7.38 -4.29
CA GLN A 119 -11.87 7.32 -5.34
C GLN A 119 -10.76 8.34 -5.08
N ALA A 120 -9.51 7.91 -5.19
CA ALA A 120 -8.38 8.83 -5.10
C ALA A 120 -8.48 9.90 -6.22
N PRO A 121 -8.06 11.14 -5.95
CA PRO A 121 -8.02 12.18 -6.98
C PRO A 121 -7.17 11.70 -8.16
N VAL A 122 -7.61 12.03 -9.38
CA VAL A 122 -6.82 11.76 -10.58
C VAL A 122 -5.60 12.67 -10.52
N VAL A 123 -4.43 12.07 -10.28
CA VAL A 123 -3.15 12.75 -10.44
C VAL A 123 -2.72 12.50 -11.87
N GLU A 124 -2.77 13.54 -12.71
CA GLU A 124 -2.16 13.49 -14.04
C GLU A 124 -0.68 13.20 -13.86
N GLN A 125 -0.25 12.00 -14.30
CA GLN A 125 1.17 11.70 -14.32
C GLN A 125 1.78 12.46 -15.50
N PRO A 126 2.86 13.23 -15.28
CA PRO A 126 3.54 13.87 -16.39
C PRO A 126 3.96 12.79 -17.37
N VAL A 127 3.61 12.97 -18.65
CA VAL A 127 4.06 12.10 -19.73
C VAL A 127 5.59 12.21 -19.75
N ARG A 128 6.28 11.15 -19.32
CA ARG A 128 7.72 11.06 -19.51
C ARG A 128 7.95 10.83 -20.99
N GLU A 129 8.53 11.81 -21.67
CA GLU A 129 9.14 11.58 -22.98
C GLU A 129 10.19 10.48 -22.76
N GLY A 130 9.99 9.34 -23.41
CA GLY A 130 10.85 8.17 -23.28
C GLY A 130 12.25 8.47 -23.80
N GLY A 131 13.09 9.02 -22.93
CA GLY A 131 14.52 9.12 -23.15
C GLY A 131 15.10 7.74 -22.98
N ASP A 132 15.45 7.09 -24.09
CA ASP A 132 16.40 5.99 -24.08
C ASP A 132 17.73 6.55 -23.58
N ALA A 133 17.90 6.56 -22.25
CA ALA A 133 19.18 6.81 -21.63
C ALA A 133 20.03 5.57 -21.88
N GLY A 134 20.50 5.43 -23.13
CA GLY A 134 21.36 4.35 -23.58
C GLY A 134 22.61 4.29 -22.69
N GLY A 135 22.54 3.44 -21.67
CA GLY A 135 23.49 3.42 -20.57
C GLY A 135 23.22 2.23 -19.65
N VAL A 136 24.27 1.76 -18.99
CA VAL A 136 24.15 0.74 -17.95
C VAL A 136 23.58 1.42 -16.71
N VAL A 137 22.40 0.97 -16.27
CA VAL A 137 21.77 1.44 -15.04
C VAL A 137 21.89 0.38 -13.93
N PRO A 138 22.27 0.76 -12.70
CA PRO A 138 22.39 -0.18 -11.60
C PRO A 138 21.01 -0.51 -11.03
N TRP A 139 20.71 -1.80 -10.89
CA TRP A 139 19.57 -2.27 -10.10
C TRP A 139 20.08 -2.95 -8.84
N VAL A 140 19.66 -2.42 -7.69
CA VAL A 140 19.98 -3.00 -6.39
C VAL A 140 18.81 -3.84 -5.93
N VAL A 141 19.09 -5.11 -5.65
CA VAL A 141 18.15 -6.03 -4.98
C VAL A 141 18.78 -6.48 -3.68
N SER A 142 17.98 -6.56 -2.63
CA SER A 142 18.40 -7.05 -1.32
C SER A 142 17.33 -7.96 -0.72
N ALA A 143 17.75 -8.88 0.14
CA ALA A 143 16.86 -9.73 0.91
C ALA A 143 17.59 -10.31 2.13
N ARG A 144 16.85 -10.86 3.08
CA ARG A 144 17.41 -11.47 4.31
C ARG A 144 18.10 -12.82 4.09
N SER A 145 17.99 -13.41 2.90
CA SER A 145 18.62 -14.70 2.56
C SER A 145 18.89 -14.79 1.06
N ASP A 146 19.83 -15.65 0.67
CA ASP A 146 20.18 -15.90 -0.73
C ASP A 146 18.99 -16.36 -1.57
N VAL A 147 18.10 -17.17 -0.97
CA VAL A 147 16.89 -17.65 -1.64
C VAL A 147 15.94 -16.48 -1.91
N ALA A 148 15.67 -15.66 -0.88
CA ALA A 148 14.80 -14.51 -1.03
C ALA A 148 15.39 -13.46 -1.99
N LEU A 149 16.72 -13.34 -2.06
CA LEU A 149 17.41 -12.45 -2.99
C LEU A 149 17.18 -12.88 -4.44
N ARG A 150 17.34 -14.18 -4.73
CA ARG A 150 17.10 -14.75 -6.06
C ARG A 150 15.63 -14.60 -6.47
N GLU A 151 14.71 -14.86 -5.57
CA GLU A 151 13.27 -14.69 -5.83
C GLU A 151 12.91 -13.21 -6.07
N GLN A 152 13.51 -12.29 -5.33
CA GLN A 152 13.29 -10.85 -5.51
C GLN A 152 13.82 -10.38 -6.87
N ALA A 153 15.01 -10.83 -7.27
CA ALA A 153 15.57 -10.54 -8.59
C ALA A 153 14.69 -11.10 -9.72
N ALA A 154 14.20 -12.33 -9.57
CA ALA A 154 13.31 -12.97 -10.56
C ALA A 154 11.97 -12.21 -10.70
N ARG A 155 11.34 -11.82 -9.59
CA ARG A 155 10.10 -11.03 -9.61
C ARG A 155 10.30 -9.67 -10.28
N LEU A 156 11.42 -9.00 -10.01
CA LEU A 156 11.74 -7.73 -10.65
C LEU A 156 11.91 -7.90 -12.16
N ALA A 157 12.67 -8.90 -12.59
CA ALA A 157 12.87 -9.20 -14.00
C ALA A 157 11.54 -9.50 -14.71
N GLU A 158 10.70 -10.35 -14.12
CA GLU A 158 9.38 -10.70 -14.67
C GLU A 158 8.50 -9.45 -14.83
N GLN A 159 8.38 -8.62 -13.79
CA GLN A 159 7.54 -7.42 -13.84
C GLN A 159 7.99 -6.40 -14.89
N VAL A 160 9.29 -6.13 -14.98
CA VAL A 160 9.79 -5.15 -15.96
C VAL A 160 9.62 -5.67 -17.39
N THR A 161 9.79 -6.97 -17.62
CA THR A 161 9.52 -7.56 -18.94
C THR A 161 8.03 -7.59 -19.29
N ALA A 162 7.14 -7.69 -18.30
CA ALA A 162 5.69 -7.78 -18.52
C ALA A 162 5.00 -6.43 -18.70
N LEU A 163 5.61 -5.31 -18.27
CA LEU A 163 5.02 -3.97 -18.32
C LEU A 163 5.36 -3.27 -19.66
N PRO A 164 4.38 -3.09 -20.56
CA PRO A 164 4.63 -2.40 -21.83
C PRO A 164 4.98 -0.93 -21.56
N GLY A 165 6.05 -0.44 -22.19
CA GLY A 165 6.45 0.97 -22.10
C GLY A 165 7.23 1.35 -20.83
N VAL A 166 7.64 0.39 -20.01
CA VAL A 166 8.59 0.60 -18.90
C VAL A 166 9.97 0.11 -19.34
N SER A 167 10.94 1.02 -19.44
CA SER A 167 12.34 0.66 -19.69
C SER A 167 13.04 0.26 -18.38
N PRO A 168 14.14 -0.51 -18.43
CA PRO A 168 14.93 -0.76 -17.23
C PRO A 168 15.45 0.51 -16.54
N ALA A 169 15.69 1.57 -17.30
CA ALA A 169 16.10 2.87 -16.78
C ALA A 169 15.00 3.56 -15.96
N ASP A 170 13.72 3.39 -16.34
CA ASP A 170 12.58 3.95 -15.58
C ASP A 170 12.50 3.37 -14.17
N VAL A 171 12.94 2.13 -14.00
CA VAL A 171 12.97 1.45 -12.70
C VAL A 171 14.21 1.82 -11.89
N ALA A 172 15.35 1.97 -12.56
CA ALA A 172 16.61 2.35 -11.91
C ALA A 172 16.57 3.77 -11.31
N ALA A 173 15.71 4.63 -11.83
CA ALA A 173 15.55 5.99 -11.35
C ALA A 173 14.71 6.12 -10.06
N VAL A 174 14.31 5.01 -9.42
CA VAL A 174 13.50 5.03 -8.19
C VAL A 174 14.32 4.54 -7.00
N PHE A 175 14.50 5.40 -5.99
CA PHE A 175 15.07 4.94 -4.72
C PHE A 175 13.97 4.35 -3.84
N VAL A 176 14.18 3.10 -3.41
CA VAL A 176 13.23 2.37 -2.57
C VAL A 176 13.83 2.22 -1.18
N PHE A 177 13.09 2.70 -0.18
CA PHE A 177 13.47 2.72 1.22
C PHE A 177 12.63 1.71 2.01
N PRO A 178 13.16 0.51 2.31
CA PRO A 178 12.40 -0.50 3.02
C PRO A 178 12.13 -0.12 4.48
N GLY A 179 11.21 -0.86 5.11
CA GLY A 179 10.98 -0.77 6.55
C GLY A 179 11.97 -1.59 7.38
N GLN A 180 11.62 -1.87 8.64
CA GLN A 180 12.41 -2.73 9.51
C GLN A 180 12.57 -4.13 8.93
N GLY A 181 13.79 -4.67 9.02
CA GLY A 181 14.11 -6.03 8.62
C GLY A 181 15.33 -6.20 7.74
N ALA A 182 15.89 -5.11 7.22
CA ALA A 182 17.13 -5.16 6.45
C ALA A 182 18.39 -5.15 7.33
N GLN A 183 18.24 -4.96 8.65
CA GLN A 183 19.37 -4.78 9.56
C GLN A 183 20.14 -6.09 9.82
N TRP A 184 21.44 -5.95 10.05
CA TRP A 184 22.33 -6.99 10.57
C TRP A 184 23.49 -6.34 11.33
N VAL A 185 24.08 -7.06 12.29
CA VAL A 185 25.16 -6.53 13.15
C VAL A 185 26.42 -6.29 12.34
N GLY A 186 26.96 -5.08 12.43
CA GLY A 186 28.11 -4.63 11.66
C GLY A 186 27.75 -4.10 10.27
N MET A 187 26.45 -3.99 9.93
CA MET A 187 26.05 -3.29 8.72
C MET A 187 26.67 -1.89 8.69
N ALA A 188 27.07 -1.42 7.50
CA ALA A 188 27.71 -0.12 7.29
C ALA A 188 29.14 0.08 7.83
N ARG A 189 29.72 -0.78 8.66
CA ARG A 189 31.09 -0.58 9.20
C ARG A 189 32.16 -0.40 8.13
N GLU A 190 32.21 -1.32 7.17
CA GLU A 190 33.17 -1.25 6.06
C GLU A 190 32.92 -0.02 5.17
N LEU A 191 31.66 0.39 4.99
CA LEU A 191 31.32 1.59 4.22
C LEU A 191 31.77 2.88 4.91
N VAL A 192 31.74 2.95 6.24
CA VAL A 192 32.28 4.09 7.00
C VAL A 192 33.79 4.23 6.75
N GLU A 193 34.51 3.11 6.65
CA GLU A 193 35.95 3.14 6.39
C GLU A 193 36.29 3.45 4.91
N GLN A 194 35.48 2.95 3.98
CA GLN A 194 35.79 2.99 2.54
C GLN A 194 35.17 4.19 1.80
N SER A 195 34.10 4.79 2.32
CA SER A 195 33.36 5.86 1.65
C SER A 195 33.26 7.11 2.53
N PRO A 196 34.06 8.16 2.24
CA PRO A 196 33.97 9.43 2.96
C PRO A 196 32.57 10.05 2.90
N VAL A 197 31.88 9.90 1.76
CA VAL A 197 30.49 10.38 1.58
C VAL A 197 29.53 9.66 2.52
N PHE A 198 29.68 8.34 2.64
CA PHE A 198 28.86 7.56 3.55
C PHE A 198 29.14 7.93 5.01
N ALA A 199 30.42 8.03 5.37
CA ALA A 199 30.86 8.37 6.72
C ALA A 199 30.36 9.76 7.15
N GLU A 200 30.43 10.75 6.26
CA GLU A 200 29.97 12.11 6.52
C GLU A 200 28.45 12.16 6.72
N ALA A 201 27.68 11.53 5.84
CA ALA A 201 26.22 11.46 5.94
C ALA A 201 25.76 10.71 7.21
N LEU A 202 26.44 9.61 7.56
CA LEU A 202 26.12 8.84 8.77
C LEU A 202 26.43 9.66 10.03
N ALA A 203 27.56 10.38 10.03
CA ALA A 203 27.93 11.26 11.13
C ALA A 203 26.97 12.44 11.27
N GLU A 204 26.41 12.95 10.17
CA GLU A 204 25.36 13.97 10.19
C GLU A 204 24.08 13.45 10.86
N CYS A 205 23.63 12.25 10.51
CA CYS A 205 22.52 11.61 11.22
C CYS A 205 22.83 11.40 12.70
N GLY A 206 24.06 10.99 13.04
CA GLY A 206 24.51 10.84 14.42
C GLY A 206 24.37 12.13 15.23
N ARG A 207 24.82 13.25 14.67
CA ARG A 207 24.65 14.58 15.27
C ARG A 207 23.17 14.97 15.43
N ALA A 208 22.33 14.65 14.45
CA ALA A 208 20.89 14.91 14.54
C ALA A 208 20.19 14.08 15.62
N PHE A 209 20.74 12.92 16.00
CA PHE A 209 20.21 12.08 17.07
C PHE A 209 20.68 12.49 18.46
N GLU A 210 21.73 13.31 18.57
CA GLU A 210 22.27 13.76 19.87
C GLU A 210 21.19 14.39 20.75
N GLY A 211 21.10 13.93 22.00
CA GLY A 211 20.10 14.40 22.96
C GLY A 211 18.68 13.83 22.78
N LEU A 212 18.43 13.07 21.70
CA LEU A 212 17.18 12.32 21.48
C LEU A 212 17.30 10.85 21.86
N VAL A 213 18.51 10.30 21.82
CA VAL A 213 18.82 8.89 22.11
C VAL A 213 19.90 8.76 23.17
N ASP A 214 19.95 7.62 23.84
CA ASP A 214 20.91 7.26 24.89
C ASP A 214 22.07 6.37 24.39
N TRP A 215 22.18 6.17 23.08
CA TRP A 215 23.16 5.33 22.39
C TRP A 215 23.82 6.10 21.23
N SER A 216 24.96 5.62 20.72
CA SER A 216 25.58 6.16 19.50
C SER A 216 25.39 5.26 18.29
N LEU A 217 25.43 5.81 17.06
CA LEU A 217 25.30 5.00 15.84
C LEU A 217 26.38 3.92 15.75
N ASP A 218 27.63 4.21 16.14
CA ASP A 218 28.73 3.23 16.12
C ASP A 218 28.46 2.06 17.10
N GLU A 219 28.01 2.38 18.30
CA GLU A 219 27.62 1.38 19.31
C GLU A 219 26.47 0.51 18.81
N ALA A 220 25.39 1.13 18.32
CA ALA A 220 24.19 0.43 17.87
C ALA A 220 24.44 -0.45 16.64
N LEU A 221 25.33 -0.04 15.72
CA LEU A 221 25.73 -0.87 14.58
C LEU A 221 26.58 -2.07 15.00
N GLY A 222 27.29 -1.98 16.13
CA GLY A 222 28.16 -3.04 16.64
C GLY A 222 27.49 -4.02 17.61
N ASP A 223 26.28 -3.76 18.09
CA ASP A 223 25.66 -4.49 19.19
C ASP A 223 24.32 -5.13 18.78
N GLU A 224 24.25 -6.47 18.83
CA GLU A 224 23.06 -7.24 18.48
C GLU A 224 21.85 -6.97 19.38
N VAL A 225 22.10 -6.77 20.68
CA VAL A 225 21.06 -6.56 21.69
C VAL A 225 20.44 -5.18 21.52
N LEU A 226 21.26 -4.16 21.26
CA LEU A 226 20.76 -2.83 20.93
C LEU A 226 20.01 -2.84 19.60
N LEU A 227 20.55 -3.46 18.56
CA LEU A 227 19.93 -3.51 17.23
C LEU A 227 18.63 -4.34 17.18
N ALA A 228 18.34 -5.13 18.22
CA ALA A 228 17.06 -5.83 18.38
C ALA A 228 15.94 -4.92 18.92
N ARG A 229 16.28 -3.78 19.54
CA ARG A 229 15.31 -2.82 20.08
C ARG A 229 14.71 -1.97 18.96
N VAL A 230 13.38 -1.87 18.93
CA VAL A 230 12.65 -1.14 17.86
C VAL A 230 13.03 0.35 17.86
N ASP A 231 13.17 0.95 19.03
CA ASP A 231 13.57 2.35 19.23
C ASP A 231 15.02 2.64 18.83
N VAL A 232 15.85 1.60 18.63
CA VAL A 232 17.23 1.72 18.14
C VAL A 232 17.29 1.41 16.64
N VAL A 233 16.73 0.27 16.24
CA VAL A 233 16.87 -0.26 14.88
C VAL A 233 16.24 0.65 13.82
N GLN A 234 15.13 1.33 14.13
CA GLN A 234 14.47 2.19 13.16
C GLN A 234 15.28 3.46 12.85
N PRO A 235 15.76 4.23 13.85
CA PRO A 235 16.68 5.34 13.61
C PRO A 235 18.00 4.92 12.94
N VAL A 236 18.59 3.78 13.34
CA VAL A 236 19.81 3.27 12.71
C VAL A 236 19.58 2.95 11.23
N LEU A 237 18.49 2.25 10.90
CA LEU A 237 18.13 1.96 9.51
C LEU A 237 17.87 3.23 8.70
N PHE A 238 17.23 4.24 9.29
CA PHE A 238 17.05 5.55 8.65
C PHE A 238 18.41 6.16 8.29
N ALA A 239 19.34 6.23 9.25
CA ALA A 239 20.66 6.82 9.03
C ALA A 239 21.45 6.10 7.94
N VAL A 240 21.45 4.76 7.95
CA VAL A 240 22.09 3.94 6.92
C VAL A 240 21.45 4.18 5.55
N MET A 241 20.12 4.21 5.46
CA MET A 241 19.40 4.41 4.20
C MET A 241 19.68 5.78 3.56
N VAL A 242 19.62 6.86 4.35
CA VAL A 242 19.92 8.21 3.85
C VAL A 242 21.39 8.33 3.45
N SER A 243 22.31 7.71 4.21
CA SER A 243 23.73 7.69 3.87
C SER A 243 24.03 6.92 2.58
N LEU A 244 23.36 5.79 2.33
CA LEU A 244 23.45 5.08 1.05
C LEU A 244 22.90 5.93 -0.12
N ALA A 245 21.82 6.67 0.09
CA ALA A 245 21.29 7.59 -0.92
C ALA A 245 22.30 8.69 -1.26
N ALA A 246 23.02 9.22 -0.27
CA ALA A 246 24.10 10.18 -0.49
C ALA A 246 25.25 9.59 -1.34
N VAL A 247 25.62 8.32 -1.10
CA VAL A 247 26.62 7.61 -1.94
C VAL A 247 26.14 7.45 -3.37
N TRP A 248 24.87 7.10 -3.60
CA TRP A 248 24.33 7.00 -4.96
C TRP A 248 24.36 8.34 -5.69
N ARG A 249 24.00 9.42 -5.00
CA ARG A 249 24.04 10.77 -5.56
C ARG A 249 25.46 11.21 -5.89
N SER A 250 26.46 10.86 -5.07
CA SER A 250 27.85 11.26 -5.31
C SER A 250 28.46 10.63 -6.56
N VAL A 251 27.88 9.53 -7.07
CA VAL A 251 28.25 8.90 -8.35
C VAL A 251 27.31 9.27 -9.50
N GLY A 252 26.48 10.30 -9.33
CA GLY A 252 25.62 10.86 -10.37
C GLY A 252 24.28 10.15 -10.56
N VAL A 253 23.88 9.26 -9.64
CA VAL A 253 22.57 8.61 -9.67
C VAL A 253 21.58 9.43 -8.86
N GLU A 254 20.75 10.21 -9.55
CA GLU A 254 19.67 10.98 -8.93
C GLU A 254 18.33 10.24 -9.03
N PRO A 255 17.57 10.12 -7.92
CA PRO A 255 16.25 9.52 -7.97
C PRO A 255 15.25 10.45 -8.67
N ALA A 256 14.60 9.95 -9.72
CA ALA A 256 13.44 10.59 -10.32
C ALA A 256 12.14 10.38 -9.52
N ALA A 257 12.13 9.41 -8.60
CA ALA A 257 11.10 9.22 -7.59
C ALA A 257 11.67 8.48 -6.37
N VAL A 258 10.98 8.59 -5.24
CA VAL A 258 11.28 7.82 -4.03
C VAL A 258 10.05 7.07 -3.56
N VAL A 259 10.23 5.88 -3.01
CA VAL A 259 9.16 5.09 -2.39
C VAL A 259 9.65 4.55 -1.06
N GLY A 260 8.90 4.80 0.00
CA GLY A 260 9.16 4.20 1.31
C GLY A 260 8.16 3.11 1.65
N HIS A 261 8.54 2.19 2.53
CA HIS A 261 7.63 1.23 3.13
C HIS A 261 7.62 1.39 4.66
N SER A 262 6.47 1.75 5.23
CA SER A 262 6.34 2.03 6.68
C SER A 262 7.36 3.10 7.12
N GLN A 263 8.19 2.87 8.14
CA GLN A 263 9.21 3.82 8.59
C GLN A 263 10.18 4.27 7.47
N GLY A 264 10.34 3.49 6.40
CA GLY A 264 11.18 3.84 5.25
C GLY A 264 10.66 5.07 4.49
N GLU A 265 9.37 5.43 4.65
CA GLU A 265 8.82 6.68 4.13
C GLU A 265 9.49 7.92 4.73
N ILE A 266 10.03 7.84 5.95
CA ILE A 266 10.77 8.94 6.58
C ILE A 266 12.09 9.19 5.84
N ALA A 267 12.82 8.11 5.51
CA ALA A 267 14.05 8.21 4.71
C ALA A 267 13.76 8.70 3.28
N ALA A 268 12.70 8.19 2.66
CA ALA A 268 12.25 8.64 1.35
C ALA A 268 11.93 10.16 1.36
N ALA A 269 11.17 10.63 2.35
CA ALA A 269 10.82 12.04 2.48
C ALA A 269 12.03 12.94 2.70
N CYS A 270 13.01 12.51 3.51
CA CYS A 270 14.29 13.22 3.67
C CYS A 270 15.06 13.30 2.35
N VAL A 271 15.22 12.18 1.63
CA VAL A 271 15.96 12.14 0.36
C VAL A 271 15.28 12.95 -0.74
N ALA A 272 13.94 13.02 -0.74
CA ALA A 272 13.17 13.89 -1.64
C ALA A 272 13.22 15.38 -1.26
N GLY A 273 13.83 15.75 -0.14
CA GLY A 273 13.90 17.13 0.35
C GLY A 273 12.61 17.63 0.99
N ALA A 274 11.68 16.74 1.35
CA ALA A 274 10.43 17.08 2.04
C ALA A 274 10.63 17.25 3.56
N LEU A 275 11.66 16.61 4.12
CA LEU A 275 12.06 16.72 5.53
C LEU A 275 13.56 17.07 5.60
N SER A 276 13.92 17.96 6.52
CA SER A 276 15.30 18.36 6.82
C SER A 276 15.93 17.49 7.89
#